data_AF-A0A8J4LRD1-F1
#
_entry.id   AF-A0A8J4LRD1-F1
#
_cell.length_a   1.000
_cell.length_b   1.000
_cell.length_c   1.000
_cell.angle_alpha   90.00
_cell.angle_beta   90.00
_cell.angle_gamma   90.00
#
_symmetry.space_group_name_H-M   'P 1'
#
loop_
_entity.id
_entity.type
_entity.pdbx_description
1 polymer ?
#
loop_
_entity_poly.entity_id
_entity_poly.type
_entity_poly.pdbx_seq_one_letter_code
_entity_poly.pdbx_strand_id
1 'polypeptide(L)'
;PPPPPPPPPPAPPPPCVTCFEMTLETSIPDVFFHFSEEACLTVQALIANDVTMALEALGLMPMVVNFNTDPKLCEPQKVKACGSFFSEEEARKLEPWARDQARFWLGSLVDDCSPLTSGLTFRLTTNPVTCLDVDVTFSCSPPNVTFPPCKCNHGKYTTPFYVTPSLASRQPGRVPLTSLYCFQIAVVDEYYLIEGPCKSSSTLVKAEVWANENLRRQVRGFRLTPNGGDSRWIATSWGPAGGNQLKATNINWGLAEAHGGELCVEVRDTTSLDQLCLGPYPNTCYISLFNDNRSCCPTYPALGPDY
;
A
#
# COMPACT_ATOMS: atom_id res chain seq x y z
N PRO A 1 -3.01 -75.51 17.18
CA PRO A 1 -2.65 -74.29 16.42
C PRO A 1 -2.71 -73.06 17.33
N PRO A 2 -1.61 -72.32 17.53
CA PRO A 2 -1.66 -71.05 18.25
C PRO A 2 -2.52 -70.04 17.46
N PRO A 3 -3.25 -69.13 18.14
CA PRO A 3 -4.03 -68.10 17.46
C PRO A 3 -3.10 -67.22 16.60
N PRO A 4 -3.57 -66.77 15.42
CA PRO A 4 -2.79 -65.86 14.60
C PRO A 4 -2.42 -64.63 15.42
N PRO A 5 -1.17 -64.12 15.29
CA PRO A 5 -0.81 -62.87 15.95
C PRO A 5 -1.78 -61.76 15.54
N PRO A 6 -2.14 -60.84 16.47
CA PRO A 6 -3.00 -59.72 16.14
C PRO A 6 -2.41 -58.97 14.94
N PRO A 7 -3.25 -58.51 13.99
CA PRO A 7 -2.75 -57.66 12.92
C PRO A 7 -2.05 -56.44 13.54
N PRO A 8 -0.92 -55.99 12.95
CA PRO A 8 -0.21 -54.82 13.44
C PRO A 8 -1.16 -53.61 13.46
N PRO A 9 -1.02 -52.70 14.44
CA PRO A 9 -1.82 -51.49 14.50
C PRO A 9 -1.76 -50.73 13.16
N PRO A 10 -2.84 -50.06 12.74
CA PRO A 10 -2.80 -49.15 11.59
C PRO A 10 -1.68 -48.14 11.77
N ALA A 11 -0.91 -47.88 10.70
CA ALA A 11 0.10 -46.85 10.72
C ALA A 11 -0.57 -45.48 11.01
N PRO A 12 0.07 -44.59 11.80
CA PRO A 12 -0.43 -43.24 12.00
C PRO A 12 -0.61 -42.53 10.66
N PRO A 13 -1.65 -41.67 10.52
CA PRO A 13 -1.79 -40.85 9.33
C PRO A 13 -0.57 -39.94 9.14
N PRO A 14 -0.17 -39.64 7.90
CA PRO A 14 0.95 -38.74 7.65
C PRO A 14 0.62 -37.32 8.13
N PRO A 15 1.60 -36.60 8.71
CA PRO A 15 1.43 -35.20 9.07
C PRO A 15 1.06 -34.34 7.87
N CYS A 16 0.24 -33.33 8.12
CA CYS A 16 -0.30 -32.46 7.11
C CYS A 16 0.41 -31.10 7.19
N VAL A 17 1.32 -30.82 6.27
CA VAL A 17 2.06 -29.55 6.19
C VAL A 17 1.25 -28.55 5.38
N THR A 18 1.10 -27.32 5.87
CA THR A 18 0.45 -26.24 5.12
C THR A 18 1.05 -24.89 5.48
N CYS A 19 0.94 -23.95 4.55
CA CYS A 19 1.30 -22.55 4.75
C CYS A 19 0.11 -21.66 4.42
N PHE A 20 -0.15 -20.67 5.27
CA PHE A 20 -0.93 -19.50 4.88
C PHE A 20 -0.02 -18.60 4.05
N GLU A 21 -0.41 -18.32 2.81
CA GLU A 21 0.28 -17.44 1.88
C GLU A 21 -0.57 -16.20 1.65
N MET A 22 -0.07 -15.04 2.09
CA MET A 22 -0.69 -13.73 1.85
C MET A 22 0.05 -13.04 0.71
N THR A 23 -0.67 -12.63 -0.33
CA THR A 23 -0.12 -11.98 -1.53
C THR A 23 -0.90 -10.74 -1.91
N LEU A 24 -0.23 -9.80 -2.57
CA LEU A 24 -0.88 -8.73 -3.31
C LEU A 24 -1.47 -9.30 -4.60
N GLU A 25 -2.77 -9.09 -4.86
CA GLU A 25 -3.50 -9.69 -6.00
C GLU A 25 -3.43 -8.83 -7.28
N THR A 26 -2.67 -7.74 -7.27
CA THR A 26 -2.67 -6.78 -8.37
C THR A 26 -1.71 -7.20 -9.48
N SER A 27 -2.05 -6.89 -10.73
CA SER A 27 -1.14 -6.96 -11.89
C SER A 27 -0.12 -5.81 -11.94
N ILE A 28 0.03 -5.06 -10.84
CA ILE A 28 0.91 -3.90 -10.69
C ILE A 28 2.23 -4.43 -10.11
N PRO A 29 3.41 -3.93 -10.54
CA PRO A 29 4.71 -4.58 -10.29
C PRO A 29 5.05 -4.78 -8.83
N ASP A 30 6.07 -5.62 -8.67
CA ASP A 30 6.90 -5.79 -7.48
C ASP A 30 7.37 -4.48 -6.82
N VAL A 31 7.40 -3.35 -7.54
CA VAL A 31 8.13 -2.11 -7.14
C VAL A 31 7.30 -1.06 -6.37
N PHE A 32 5.97 -1.21 -6.26
CA PHE A 32 5.10 -0.11 -5.81
C PHE A 32 4.68 -0.19 -4.35
N PHE A 33 4.63 -1.39 -3.82
CA PHE A 33 4.25 -1.66 -2.45
C PHE A 33 4.99 -2.90 -2.01
N HIS A 34 5.63 -2.79 -0.86
CA HIS A 34 6.34 -3.88 -0.22
C HIS A 34 5.81 -4.02 1.20
N PHE A 35 5.52 -5.24 1.60
CA PHE A 35 5.35 -5.56 3.01
C PHE A 35 6.66 -5.25 3.73
N SER A 36 6.59 -4.46 4.81
CA SER A 36 7.76 -4.29 5.66
C SER A 36 8.11 -5.61 6.33
N GLU A 37 9.38 -5.83 6.62
CA GLU A 37 9.83 -7.00 7.37
C GLU A 37 9.10 -7.08 8.73
N GLU A 38 8.92 -5.93 9.38
CA GLU A 38 8.17 -5.82 10.64
C GLU A 38 6.71 -6.24 10.51
N ALA A 39 5.99 -5.77 9.48
CA ALA A 39 4.60 -6.15 9.24
C ALA A 39 4.49 -7.65 8.95
N CYS A 40 5.43 -8.20 8.18
CA CYS A 40 5.50 -9.62 7.90
C CYS A 40 5.68 -10.47 9.18
N LEU A 41 6.68 -10.13 10.00
CA LEU A 41 6.96 -10.89 11.24
C LEU A 41 5.81 -10.75 12.25
N THR A 42 5.20 -9.58 12.31
CA THR A 42 4.02 -9.32 13.16
C THR A 42 2.86 -10.22 12.76
N VAL A 43 2.52 -10.29 11.48
CA VAL A 43 1.39 -11.13 11.03
C VAL A 43 1.71 -12.62 11.16
N GLN A 44 2.97 -13.06 10.96
CA GLN A 44 3.37 -14.43 11.22
C GLN A 44 3.20 -14.81 12.70
N ALA A 45 3.59 -13.92 13.62
CA ALA A 45 3.41 -14.12 15.05
C ALA A 45 1.92 -14.18 15.44
N LEU A 46 1.09 -13.32 14.83
CA LEU A 46 -0.36 -13.34 15.02
C LEU A 46 -0.96 -14.67 14.55
N ILE A 47 -0.64 -15.13 13.34
CA ILE A 47 -1.10 -16.42 12.84
C ILE A 47 -0.67 -17.55 13.78
N ALA A 48 0.59 -17.54 14.23
CA ALA A 48 1.10 -18.57 15.13
C ALA A 48 0.32 -18.62 16.45
N ASN A 49 0.12 -17.47 17.09
CA ASN A 49 -0.61 -17.38 18.34
C ASN A 49 -2.09 -17.77 18.16
N ASP A 50 -2.75 -17.20 17.15
CA ASP A 50 -4.18 -17.41 16.90
C ASP A 50 -4.49 -18.88 16.59
N VAL A 51 -3.67 -19.54 15.77
CA VAL A 51 -3.86 -20.96 15.44
C VAL A 51 -3.68 -21.83 16.68
N THR A 52 -2.65 -21.59 17.50
CA THR A 52 -2.45 -22.35 18.75
C THR A 52 -3.64 -22.19 19.68
N MET A 53 -4.12 -20.96 19.88
CA MET A 53 -5.30 -20.69 20.71
C MET A 53 -6.58 -21.34 20.16
N ALA A 54 -6.76 -21.35 18.85
CA ALA A 54 -7.92 -21.96 18.21
C ALA A 54 -7.94 -23.48 18.36
N LEU A 55 -6.78 -24.14 18.22
CA LEU A 55 -6.65 -25.58 18.43
C LEU A 55 -7.07 -25.96 19.86
N GLU A 56 -6.60 -25.23 20.87
CA GLU A 56 -6.97 -25.45 22.26
C GLU A 56 -8.47 -25.21 22.51
N ALA A 57 -9.00 -24.10 21.99
CA ALA A 57 -10.41 -23.73 22.16
C ALA A 57 -11.38 -24.72 21.51
N LEU A 58 -10.99 -25.31 20.37
CA LEU A 58 -11.77 -26.30 19.63
C LEU A 58 -11.52 -27.74 20.10
N GLY A 59 -10.59 -27.95 21.05
CA GLY A 59 -10.23 -29.28 21.55
C GLY A 59 -9.57 -30.17 20.49
N LEU A 60 -8.86 -29.56 19.54
CA LEU A 60 -8.14 -30.26 18.46
C LEU A 60 -6.77 -30.73 18.92
N MET A 61 -6.17 -31.67 18.17
CA MET A 61 -4.83 -32.15 18.49
C MET A 61 -3.79 -31.03 18.36
N PRO A 62 -2.75 -31.01 19.22
CA PRO A 62 -1.64 -30.07 19.06
C PRO A 62 -0.93 -30.31 17.72
N MET A 63 -0.35 -29.24 17.18
CA MET A 63 0.42 -29.33 15.95
C MET A 63 1.67 -30.19 16.13
N VAL A 64 2.07 -30.87 15.05
CA VAL A 64 3.36 -31.57 14.97
C VAL A 64 4.50 -30.55 14.86
N VAL A 65 4.26 -29.49 14.09
CA VAL A 65 5.14 -28.33 13.98
C VAL A 65 4.27 -27.09 14.10
N ASN A 66 4.45 -26.31 15.15
CA ASN A 66 3.73 -25.05 15.33
C ASN A 66 4.09 -24.06 14.21
N PHE A 67 3.13 -23.22 13.85
CA PHE A 67 3.44 -21.99 13.13
C PHE A 67 4.42 -21.15 13.96
N ASN A 68 5.35 -20.48 13.28
CA ASN A 68 6.33 -19.62 13.92
C ASN A 68 6.74 -18.49 12.96
N THR A 69 7.38 -17.46 13.51
CA THR A 69 8.01 -16.40 12.71
C THR A 69 9.24 -16.95 11.99
N ASP A 70 9.32 -16.73 10.69
CA ASP A 70 10.50 -17.02 9.87
C ASP A 70 10.73 -15.86 8.88
N PRO A 71 11.77 -15.05 9.08
CA PRO A 71 12.12 -13.96 8.17
C PRO A 71 12.36 -14.42 6.73
N LYS A 72 12.74 -15.68 6.49
CA LYS A 72 12.96 -16.22 5.14
C LYS A 72 11.66 -16.43 4.36
N LEU A 73 10.52 -16.41 5.06
CA LEU A 73 9.19 -16.51 4.48
C LEU A 73 8.55 -15.12 4.28
N CYS A 74 9.32 -14.05 4.49
CA CYS A 74 8.96 -12.67 4.19
C CYS A 74 9.58 -12.25 2.86
N GLU A 75 8.77 -12.19 1.82
CA GLU A 75 9.11 -11.59 0.54
C GLU A 75 8.36 -10.25 0.39
N PRO A 76 8.84 -9.32 -0.46
CA PRO A 76 8.26 -7.98 -0.52
C PRO A 76 6.77 -7.95 -0.88
N GLN A 77 6.26 -8.91 -1.63
CA GLN A 77 4.84 -9.00 -2.00
C GLN A 77 4.18 -10.32 -1.57
N LYS A 78 4.87 -11.09 -0.73
CA LYS A 78 4.39 -12.38 -0.27
C LYS A 78 4.85 -12.66 1.14
N VAL A 79 3.88 -12.92 2.02
CA VAL A 79 4.16 -13.37 3.39
C VAL A 79 3.66 -14.80 3.52
N LYS A 80 4.49 -15.68 4.08
CA LYS A 80 4.06 -17.04 4.44
C LYS A 80 4.22 -17.31 5.92
N ALA A 81 3.26 -18.03 6.49
CA ALA A 81 3.39 -18.68 7.80
C ALA A 81 3.10 -20.16 7.60
N CYS A 82 4.01 -21.05 8.02
CA CYS A 82 3.91 -22.49 7.76
C CYS A 82 3.90 -23.29 9.05
N GLY A 83 3.16 -24.39 9.07
CA GLY A 83 3.09 -25.34 10.18
C GLY A 83 2.65 -26.72 9.72
N SER A 84 2.56 -27.67 10.66
CA SER A 84 2.15 -29.05 10.38
C SER A 84 1.16 -29.58 11.40
N PHE A 85 0.00 -30.00 10.92
CA PHE A 85 -1.04 -30.68 11.71
C PHE A 85 -0.77 -32.18 11.81
N PHE A 86 -1.37 -32.82 12.81
CA PHE A 86 -1.27 -34.27 13.02
C PHE A 86 -1.76 -35.07 11.81
N SER A 87 -2.85 -34.63 11.18
CA SER A 87 -3.41 -35.23 9.97
C SER A 87 -4.22 -34.20 9.19
N GLU A 88 -4.57 -34.54 7.95
CA GLU A 88 -5.47 -33.74 7.11
C GLU A 88 -6.87 -33.60 7.74
N GLU A 89 -7.36 -34.65 8.38
CA GLU A 89 -8.67 -34.62 9.05
C GLU A 89 -8.70 -33.64 10.22
N GLU A 90 -7.61 -33.54 10.99
CA GLU A 90 -7.48 -32.55 12.06
C GLU A 90 -7.34 -31.13 11.52
N ALA A 91 -6.56 -30.95 10.44
CA ALA A 91 -6.41 -29.64 9.80
C ALA A 91 -7.75 -29.10 9.28
N ARG A 92 -8.54 -29.94 8.60
CA ARG A 92 -9.84 -29.54 8.04
C ARG A 92 -10.84 -29.03 9.06
N LYS A 93 -10.78 -29.50 10.32
CA LYS A 93 -11.64 -29.01 11.40
C LYS A 93 -11.40 -27.53 11.72
N LEU A 94 -10.22 -27.01 11.40
CA LEU A 94 -9.85 -25.61 11.60
C LEU A 94 -10.34 -24.69 10.46
N GLU A 95 -10.72 -25.22 9.29
CA GLU A 95 -11.04 -24.40 8.09
C GLU A 95 -12.09 -23.31 8.32
N PRO A 96 -13.26 -23.57 8.95
CA PRO A 96 -14.27 -22.54 9.12
C PRO A 96 -13.74 -21.36 9.94
N TRP A 97 -13.05 -21.66 11.04
CA TRP A 97 -12.42 -20.65 11.89
C TRP A 97 -11.31 -19.90 11.14
N ALA A 98 -10.46 -20.63 10.39
CA ALA A 98 -9.35 -20.02 9.66
C ALA A 98 -9.84 -19.08 8.54
N ARG A 99 -10.97 -19.41 7.88
CA ARG A 99 -11.59 -18.52 6.88
C ARG A 99 -12.12 -17.23 7.51
N ASP A 100 -12.70 -17.30 8.70
CA ASP A 100 -13.16 -16.12 9.43
C ASP A 100 -11.98 -15.28 9.93
N GLN A 101 -10.93 -15.92 10.42
CA GLN A 101 -9.74 -15.25 10.96
C GLN A 101 -8.85 -14.62 9.85
N ALA A 102 -8.83 -15.21 8.66
CA ALA A 102 -7.97 -14.77 7.55
C ALA A 102 -8.14 -13.29 7.18
N ARG A 103 -9.35 -12.73 7.32
CA ARG A 103 -9.58 -11.29 7.07
C ARG A 103 -8.86 -10.40 8.07
N PHE A 104 -8.77 -10.81 9.33
CA PHE A 104 -8.08 -10.06 10.38
C PHE A 104 -6.57 -10.09 10.17
N TRP A 105 -6.02 -11.24 9.76
CA TRP A 105 -4.61 -11.33 9.39
C TRP A 105 -4.26 -10.44 8.20
N LEU A 106 -5.09 -10.47 7.14
CA LEU A 106 -4.93 -9.57 6.00
C LEU A 106 -5.03 -8.10 6.42
N GLY A 107 -6.00 -7.72 7.26
CA GLY A 107 -6.14 -6.37 7.80
C GLY A 107 -4.91 -5.91 8.59
N SER A 108 -4.37 -6.78 9.44
CA SER A 108 -3.16 -6.51 10.21
C SER A 108 -1.91 -6.36 9.33
N LEU A 109 -1.81 -7.11 8.23
CA LEU A 109 -0.69 -7.01 7.31
C LEU A 109 -0.66 -5.66 6.56
N VAL A 110 -1.83 -5.07 6.33
CA VAL A 110 -1.99 -3.85 5.51
C VAL A 110 -2.30 -2.59 6.32
N ASP A 111 -2.17 -2.70 7.65
CA ASP A 111 -2.37 -1.62 8.62
C ASP A 111 -3.69 -0.88 8.42
N ASP A 112 -4.80 -1.63 8.46
CA ASP A 112 -6.18 -1.11 8.33
C ASP A 112 -6.42 -0.20 7.11
N CYS A 113 -5.80 -0.55 5.99
CA CYS A 113 -5.92 0.20 4.73
C CYS A 113 -5.40 1.63 4.83
N SER A 114 -4.12 1.75 5.17
CA SER A 114 -3.35 2.98 5.06
C SER A 114 -3.47 3.65 3.67
N PRO A 115 -3.07 4.92 3.52
CA PRO A 115 -3.10 5.60 2.22
C PRO A 115 -2.36 4.82 1.13
N LEU A 116 -1.30 4.09 1.49
CA LEU A 116 -0.48 3.32 0.55
C LEU A 116 -1.20 2.08 0.00
N THR A 117 -2.00 1.41 0.84
CA THR A 117 -2.72 0.19 0.46
C THR A 117 -4.11 0.51 -0.11
N SER A 118 -4.53 1.76 -0.03
CA SER A 118 -5.77 2.27 -0.62
C SER A 118 -5.91 1.96 -2.13
N GLY A 119 -6.94 1.18 -2.48
CA GLY A 119 -7.23 0.71 -3.83
C GLY A 119 -6.56 -0.62 -4.21
N LEU A 120 -5.79 -1.23 -3.31
CA LEU A 120 -5.17 -2.53 -3.52
C LEU A 120 -6.05 -3.67 -3.01
N THR A 121 -5.89 -4.85 -3.62
CA THR A 121 -6.53 -6.10 -3.19
C THR A 121 -5.45 -7.09 -2.78
N PHE A 122 -5.68 -7.75 -1.66
CA PHE A 122 -4.82 -8.75 -1.07
C PHE A 122 -5.59 -10.06 -0.99
N ARG A 123 -4.85 -11.16 -1.05
CA ARG A 123 -5.42 -12.50 -0.97
C ARG A 123 -4.61 -13.36 -0.03
N LEU A 124 -5.31 -14.14 0.78
CA LEU A 124 -4.75 -15.17 1.62
C LEU A 124 -5.23 -16.51 1.10
N THR A 125 -4.29 -17.37 0.74
CA THR A 125 -4.55 -18.77 0.38
C THR A 125 -3.77 -19.71 1.26
N THR A 126 -4.13 -20.98 1.24
CA THR A 126 -3.35 -22.06 1.86
C THR A 126 -2.68 -22.94 0.82
N ASN A 127 -1.47 -23.40 1.12
CA ASN A 127 -0.69 -24.26 0.23
C ASN A 127 0.02 -25.37 1.03
N PRO A 128 -0.19 -26.66 0.70
CA PRO A 128 -1.16 -27.19 -0.26
C PRO A 128 -2.61 -27.10 0.23
N VAL A 129 -3.53 -26.82 -0.71
CA VAL A 129 -4.99 -26.75 -0.46
C VAL A 129 -5.57 -28.07 0.05
N THR A 130 -4.91 -29.20 -0.24
CA THR A 130 -5.35 -30.51 0.24
C THR A 130 -5.34 -30.62 1.75
N CYS A 131 -4.47 -29.87 2.43
CA CYS A 131 -4.34 -29.93 3.88
C CYS A 131 -5.38 -29.07 4.61
N LEU A 132 -5.48 -27.83 4.15
CA LEU A 132 -6.37 -26.82 4.66
C LEU A 132 -6.78 -26.02 3.42
N ASP A 133 -8.07 -25.86 3.15
CA ASP A 133 -8.58 -25.01 2.09
C ASP A 133 -9.06 -23.70 2.72
N VAL A 134 -8.28 -22.64 2.53
CA VAL A 134 -8.64 -21.25 2.86
C VAL A 134 -8.31 -20.40 1.65
N ASP A 135 -9.27 -19.61 1.23
CA ASP A 135 -9.12 -18.64 0.15
C ASP A 135 -9.98 -17.42 0.49
N VAL A 136 -9.32 -16.31 0.80
CA VAL A 136 -9.97 -15.09 1.26
C VAL A 136 -9.31 -13.90 0.61
N THR A 137 -10.11 -13.00 0.07
CA THR A 137 -9.66 -11.70 -0.45
C THR A 137 -10.05 -10.57 0.49
N PHE A 138 -9.20 -9.55 0.53
CA PHE A 138 -9.38 -8.32 1.29
C PHE A 138 -8.99 -7.14 0.41
N SER A 139 -9.95 -6.25 0.13
CA SER A 139 -9.71 -5.07 -0.70
C SER A 139 -9.77 -3.80 0.13
N CYS A 140 -8.72 -3.00 0.02
CA CYS A 140 -8.69 -1.68 0.61
C CYS A 140 -9.48 -0.71 -0.26
N SER A 141 -10.69 -0.40 0.16
CA SER A 141 -11.55 0.54 -0.56
C SER A 141 -10.90 1.93 -0.59
N PRO A 142 -10.74 2.56 -1.76
CA PRO A 142 -10.22 3.90 -1.81
C PRO A 142 -11.21 4.87 -1.14
N PRO A 143 -10.72 5.86 -0.38
CA PRO A 143 -11.61 6.85 0.20
C PRO A 143 -12.32 7.62 -0.91
N ASN A 144 -13.55 8.04 -0.64
CA ASN A 144 -14.31 8.84 -1.58
C ASN A 144 -13.74 10.28 -1.64
N VAL A 145 -12.74 10.47 -2.49
CA VAL A 145 -12.08 11.75 -2.72
C VAL A 145 -12.69 12.38 -3.98
N THR A 146 -13.38 13.50 -3.82
CA THR A 146 -13.99 14.26 -4.92
C THR A 146 -13.00 15.22 -5.61
N PHE A 147 -11.71 15.06 -5.29
CA PHE A 147 -10.61 15.85 -5.81
C PHE A 147 -9.80 15.08 -6.85
N PRO A 148 -9.42 15.71 -7.97
CA PRO A 148 -9.69 17.10 -8.33
C PRO A 148 -11.11 17.22 -8.93
N PRO A 149 -11.83 18.34 -8.72
CA PRO A 149 -13.20 18.53 -9.20
C PRO A 149 -13.35 18.58 -10.74
N CYS A 150 -12.25 18.51 -11.50
CA CYS A 150 -12.28 18.54 -12.96
C CYS A 150 -12.63 17.18 -13.59
N LYS A 151 -13.25 17.23 -14.76
CA LYS A 151 -13.54 16.07 -15.60
C LYS A 151 -12.26 15.60 -16.30
N CYS A 152 -11.51 14.75 -15.63
CA CYS A 152 -10.34 14.06 -16.18
C CYS A 152 -10.33 12.61 -15.65
N ASN A 153 -9.46 11.76 -16.20
CA ASN A 153 -9.31 10.39 -15.70
C ASN A 153 -8.51 10.40 -14.40
N HIS A 154 -9.16 10.05 -13.28
CA HIS A 154 -8.54 10.01 -11.94
C HIS A 154 -7.90 8.66 -11.62
N GLY A 155 -8.07 7.66 -12.49
CA GLY A 155 -7.61 6.30 -12.25
C GLY A 155 -6.09 6.27 -12.05
N LYS A 156 -5.63 5.69 -10.93
CA LYS A 156 -4.21 5.46 -10.67
C LYS A 156 -3.59 4.67 -11.83
N TYR A 157 -2.37 5.01 -12.20
CA TYR A 157 -1.58 4.33 -13.26
C TYR A 157 -2.21 4.42 -14.66
N THR A 158 -3.12 5.36 -14.87
CA THR A 158 -3.59 5.69 -16.22
C THR A 158 -2.58 6.56 -16.98
N THR A 159 -1.65 7.21 -16.26
CA THR A 159 -0.49 7.91 -16.84
C THR A 159 0.81 7.34 -16.26
N PRO A 160 1.96 7.52 -16.93
CA PRO A 160 3.27 7.12 -16.40
C PRO A 160 3.65 7.77 -15.06
N PHE A 161 3.12 8.96 -14.76
CA PHE A 161 3.52 9.71 -13.58
C PHE A 161 2.74 9.28 -12.32
N TYR A 162 3.46 9.11 -11.21
CA TYR A 162 2.86 8.91 -9.89
C TYR A 162 3.69 9.58 -8.80
N VAL A 163 3.06 9.86 -7.66
CA VAL A 163 3.78 10.30 -6.45
C VAL A 163 4.23 9.07 -5.70
N THR A 164 5.51 9.02 -5.31
CA THR A 164 6.07 7.86 -4.62
C THR A 164 5.39 7.64 -3.26
N PRO A 165 5.18 6.39 -2.85
CA PRO A 165 4.59 6.05 -1.55
C PRO A 165 5.59 6.18 -0.39
N SER A 166 6.59 7.06 -0.52
CA SER A 166 7.63 7.30 0.48
C SER A 166 7.29 8.52 1.33
N LEU A 167 7.85 8.56 2.55
CA LEU A 167 7.76 9.74 3.41
C LEU A 167 8.36 10.95 2.69
N ALA A 168 7.63 12.04 2.64
CA ALA A 168 8.12 13.30 2.12
C ALA A 168 9.35 13.76 2.91
N SER A 169 10.34 14.33 2.21
CA SER A 169 11.45 14.96 2.91
C SER A 169 11.05 16.34 3.45
N ARG A 170 11.51 16.66 4.66
CA ARG A 170 11.35 17.98 5.27
C ARG A 170 12.67 18.74 5.22
N GLN A 171 12.65 19.93 4.61
CA GLN A 171 13.84 20.76 4.43
C GLN A 171 13.57 22.21 4.88
N PRO A 172 14.59 22.99 5.23
CA PRO A 172 14.42 24.42 5.45
C PRO A 172 13.88 25.12 4.19
N GLY A 173 12.91 26.02 4.36
CA GLY A 173 12.39 26.84 3.27
C GLY A 173 13.35 27.96 2.86
N ARG A 174 13.00 28.65 1.78
CA ARG A 174 13.79 29.76 1.23
C ARG A 174 13.68 31.00 2.11
N VAL A 175 12.52 31.20 2.73
CA VAL A 175 12.31 32.33 3.65
C VAL A 175 12.38 31.88 5.11
N PRO A 176 12.78 32.76 6.04
CA PRO A 176 12.82 32.40 7.46
C PRO A 176 11.47 31.88 7.97
N LEU A 177 11.52 30.93 8.90
CA LEU A 177 10.35 30.33 9.56
C LEU A 177 9.40 29.61 8.59
N THR A 178 9.98 28.91 7.62
CA THR A 178 9.25 28.04 6.70
C THR A 178 9.95 26.71 6.50
N SER A 179 9.15 25.70 6.21
CA SER A 179 9.55 24.34 5.89
C SER A 179 9.12 24.01 4.45
N LEU A 180 9.97 23.28 3.73
CA LEU A 180 9.63 22.60 2.50
C LEU A 180 9.23 21.16 2.80
N TYR A 181 8.09 20.75 2.26
CA TYR A 181 7.65 19.36 2.24
C TYR A 181 7.75 18.85 0.80
N CYS A 182 8.71 17.95 0.56
CA CYS A 182 9.09 17.51 -0.77
C CYS A 182 8.59 16.09 -1.04
N PHE A 183 7.71 15.98 -2.04
CA PHE A 183 7.16 14.72 -2.52
C PHE A 183 7.90 14.32 -3.79
N GLN A 184 8.36 13.07 -3.85
CA GLN A 184 9.07 12.57 -5.00
C GLN A 184 8.07 12.05 -6.04
N ILE A 185 8.36 12.36 -7.30
CA ILE A 185 7.63 11.86 -8.46
C ILE A 185 8.44 10.71 -9.03
N ALA A 186 7.74 9.69 -9.50
CA ALA A 186 8.32 8.58 -10.22
C ALA A 186 7.51 8.27 -11.47
N VAL A 187 8.09 7.42 -12.30
CA VAL A 187 7.51 6.95 -13.55
C VAL A 187 7.34 5.45 -13.49
N VAL A 188 6.12 4.97 -13.77
CA VAL A 188 5.82 3.54 -13.93
C VAL A 188 6.19 3.07 -15.33
N ASP A 189 6.69 1.85 -15.43
CA ASP A 189 6.99 1.21 -16.71
C ASP A 189 5.71 0.98 -17.54
N GLU A 190 5.82 1.12 -18.86
CA GLU A 190 4.68 1.08 -19.78
C GLU A 190 3.87 -0.22 -19.68
N TYR A 191 4.53 -1.34 -19.36
CA TYR A 191 3.88 -2.63 -19.23
C TYR A 191 2.78 -2.65 -18.15
N TYR A 192 2.87 -1.77 -17.15
CA TYR A 192 1.96 -1.74 -16.01
C TYR A 192 0.95 -0.60 -16.04
N LEU A 193 0.94 0.17 -17.13
CA LEU A 193 -0.04 1.21 -17.34
C LEU A 193 -1.39 0.62 -17.74
N ILE A 194 -2.46 1.19 -17.18
CA ILE A 194 -3.81 0.85 -17.59
C ILE A 194 -4.02 1.34 -19.03
N GLU A 195 -4.44 0.42 -19.91
CA GLU A 195 -4.76 0.73 -21.30
C GLU A 195 -5.81 1.85 -21.40
N GLY A 196 -5.58 2.79 -22.32
CA GLY A 196 -6.48 3.91 -22.54
C GLY A 196 -5.80 5.17 -23.07
N PRO A 197 -6.56 6.27 -23.25
CA PRO A 197 -6.06 7.50 -23.87
C PRO A 197 -4.98 8.22 -23.05
N CYS A 198 -4.83 7.88 -21.77
CA CYS A 198 -3.88 8.48 -20.84
C CYS A 198 -2.50 7.81 -20.85
N LYS A 199 -2.42 6.56 -21.35
CA LYS A 199 -1.21 5.72 -21.29
C LYS A 199 -0.02 6.37 -21.98
N SER A 200 -0.24 7.04 -23.11
CA SER A 200 0.79 7.68 -23.93
C SER A 200 1.26 9.05 -23.42
N SER A 201 0.81 9.48 -22.23
CA SER A 201 1.19 10.77 -21.65
C SER A 201 2.69 10.82 -21.35
N SER A 202 3.44 11.66 -22.07
CA SER A 202 4.90 11.75 -21.92
C SER A 202 5.40 12.95 -21.13
N THR A 203 4.51 13.89 -20.79
CA THR A 203 4.86 15.15 -20.12
C THR A 203 3.94 15.43 -18.92
N LEU A 204 4.55 15.69 -17.77
CA LEU A 204 3.88 16.20 -16.56
C LEU A 204 3.89 17.73 -16.59
N VAL A 205 2.72 18.35 -16.71
CA VAL A 205 2.61 19.82 -16.87
C VAL A 205 2.11 20.54 -15.61
N LYS A 206 1.42 19.83 -14.73
CA LYS A 206 0.82 20.42 -13.53
C LYS A 206 0.62 19.37 -12.45
N ALA A 207 0.79 19.78 -11.20
CA ALA A 207 0.34 19.04 -10.03
C ALA A 207 -0.66 19.90 -9.25
N GLU A 208 -1.71 19.28 -8.71
CA GLU A 208 -2.65 19.92 -7.79
C GLU A 208 -2.65 19.16 -6.47
N VAL A 209 -2.48 19.88 -5.36
CA VAL A 209 -2.58 19.35 -3.99
C VAL A 209 -3.95 19.71 -3.44
N TRP A 210 -4.65 18.73 -2.85
CA TRP A 210 -5.90 18.97 -2.15
C TRP A 210 -5.61 19.64 -0.81
N ALA A 211 -5.76 20.96 -0.77
CA ALA A 211 -5.28 21.78 0.33
C ALA A 211 -6.34 22.75 0.84
N ASN A 212 -6.38 22.95 2.15
CA ASN A 212 -7.27 23.86 2.85
C ASN A 212 -7.03 25.30 2.40
N GLU A 213 -7.96 25.83 1.62
CA GLU A 213 -7.87 27.15 1.04
C GLU A 213 -7.76 28.29 2.07
N ASN A 214 -8.29 28.08 3.28
CA ASN A 214 -8.19 29.08 4.35
C ASN A 214 -6.75 29.33 4.80
N LEU A 215 -5.85 28.38 4.53
CA LEU A 215 -4.42 28.46 4.83
C LEU A 215 -3.59 28.97 3.64
N ARG A 216 -4.24 29.53 2.61
CA ARG A 216 -3.61 30.20 1.45
C ARG A 216 -2.41 31.07 1.81
N ARG A 217 -2.56 31.88 2.87
CA ARG A 217 -1.53 32.81 3.32
C ARG A 217 -0.35 32.13 4.01
N GLN A 218 -0.45 30.87 4.38
CA GLN A 218 0.63 30.09 5.01
C GLN A 218 1.55 29.45 3.99
N VAL A 219 1.06 29.19 2.77
CA VAL A 219 1.86 28.67 1.67
C VAL A 219 2.65 29.81 1.01
N ARG A 220 3.92 29.58 0.71
CA ARG A 220 4.87 30.61 0.19
C ARG A 220 5.23 30.38 -1.27
N GLY A 221 5.18 29.15 -1.73
CA GLY A 221 5.51 28.80 -3.10
C GLY A 221 5.69 27.30 -3.25
N PHE A 222 6.18 26.93 -4.42
CA PHE A 222 6.72 25.60 -4.65
C PHE A 222 8.17 25.70 -5.10
N ARG A 223 8.94 24.68 -4.74
CA ARG A 223 10.21 24.35 -5.38
C ARG A 223 9.99 23.13 -6.25
N LEU A 224 10.39 23.22 -7.51
CA LEU A 224 10.36 22.12 -8.47
C LEU A 224 11.80 21.74 -8.80
N THR A 225 12.18 20.49 -8.55
CA THR A 225 13.51 19.96 -8.87
C THR A 225 13.36 18.78 -9.82
N PRO A 226 13.62 18.93 -11.14
CA PRO A 226 13.64 17.78 -12.04
C PRO A 226 14.82 16.86 -11.69
N ASN A 227 14.69 15.57 -11.99
CA ASN A 227 15.83 14.66 -11.88
C ASN A 227 16.96 15.10 -12.81
N GLY A 228 18.17 15.22 -12.26
CA GLY A 228 19.37 15.64 -13.00
C GLY A 228 19.40 17.11 -13.44
N GLY A 229 18.48 17.95 -12.97
CA GLY A 229 18.44 19.37 -13.34
C GLY A 229 18.33 20.33 -12.16
N ASP A 230 18.38 21.63 -12.45
CA ASP A 230 18.37 22.68 -11.43
C ASP A 230 16.97 22.90 -10.83
N SER A 231 16.96 23.13 -9.52
CA SER A 231 15.74 23.51 -8.82
C SER A 231 15.27 24.91 -9.20
N ARG A 232 13.96 25.09 -9.34
CA ARG A 232 13.34 26.39 -9.60
C ARG A 232 12.14 26.67 -8.70
N TRP A 233 11.91 27.94 -8.44
CA TRP A 233 10.81 28.40 -7.61
C TRP A 233 9.65 28.87 -8.47
N ILE A 234 8.44 28.47 -8.10
CA ILE A 234 7.21 28.99 -8.70
C ILE A 234 6.28 29.54 -7.61
N ALA A 235 5.54 30.58 -7.96
CA ALA A 235 4.54 31.15 -7.07
C ALA A 235 3.39 30.18 -6.86
N THR A 236 2.73 30.28 -5.71
CA THR A 236 1.50 29.53 -5.45
C THR A 236 0.40 30.00 -6.40
N SER A 237 -0.28 29.06 -7.05
CA SER A 237 -1.55 29.31 -7.71
C SER A 237 -2.65 28.52 -7.02
N TRP A 238 -3.85 29.07 -6.95
CA TRP A 238 -4.99 28.40 -6.33
C TRP A 238 -6.15 28.29 -7.32
N GLY A 239 -6.96 27.24 -7.16
CA GLY A 239 -8.20 27.09 -7.91
C GLY A 239 -9.27 28.11 -7.54
N PRO A 240 -10.46 28.02 -8.16
CA PRO A 240 -11.62 28.81 -7.77
C PRO A 240 -11.90 28.70 -6.27
N ALA A 241 -12.47 29.76 -5.69
CA ALA A 241 -12.80 29.77 -4.28
C ALA A 241 -13.74 28.61 -3.89
N GLY A 242 -13.42 27.94 -2.79
CA GLY A 242 -14.07 26.71 -2.33
C GLY A 242 -13.55 25.43 -3.00
N GLY A 243 -12.66 25.54 -3.98
CA GLY A 243 -12.14 24.39 -4.72
C GLY A 243 -11.04 23.62 -3.98
N ASN A 244 -10.39 24.23 -2.98
CA ASN A 244 -9.30 23.60 -2.21
C ASN A 244 -8.16 23.05 -3.09
N GLN A 245 -7.85 23.73 -4.19
CA GLN A 245 -6.83 23.29 -5.15
C GLN A 245 -5.61 24.19 -5.06
N LEU A 246 -4.52 23.72 -4.45
CA LEU A 246 -3.22 24.37 -4.51
C LEU A 246 -2.45 23.82 -5.73
N LYS A 247 -1.96 24.70 -6.61
CA LYS A 247 -1.51 24.31 -7.96
C LYS A 247 -0.04 24.66 -8.19
N ALA A 248 0.73 23.65 -8.59
CA ALA A 248 2.03 23.82 -9.21
C ALA A 248 1.86 23.70 -10.73
N THR A 249 1.93 24.82 -11.44
CA THR A 249 1.76 24.88 -12.91
C THR A 249 3.08 25.05 -13.63
N ASN A 250 3.07 24.78 -14.94
CA ASN A 250 4.24 24.88 -15.81
C ASN A 250 5.39 23.97 -15.35
N ILE A 251 5.08 22.74 -14.89
CA ILE A 251 6.09 21.75 -14.48
C ILE A 251 6.94 21.35 -15.69
N ASN A 252 6.26 20.91 -16.77
CA ASN A 252 6.82 20.59 -18.08
C ASN A 252 7.97 19.56 -18.02
N TRP A 253 7.82 18.53 -17.20
CA TRP A 253 8.81 17.46 -17.09
C TRP A 253 8.48 16.32 -18.03
N GLY A 254 9.46 15.88 -18.81
CA GLY A 254 9.41 14.59 -19.50
C GLY A 254 9.55 13.41 -18.52
N LEU A 255 9.45 12.19 -19.04
CA LEU A 255 9.58 10.96 -18.22
C LEU A 255 10.88 10.91 -17.40
N ALA A 256 12.03 11.23 -18.01
CA ALA A 256 13.32 11.19 -17.34
C ALA A 256 13.46 12.23 -16.22
N GLU A 257 12.98 13.45 -16.45
CA GLU A 257 12.99 14.53 -15.47
C GLU A 257 12.02 14.28 -14.32
N ALA A 258 10.87 13.67 -14.61
CA ALA A 258 9.87 13.33 -13.63
C ALA A 258 10.30 12.15 -12.75
N HIS A 259 10.98 11.14 -13.31
CA HIS A 259 11.42 9.97 -12.55
C HIS A 259 12.56 10.35 -11.59
N GLY A 260 12.22 10.56 -10.31
CA GLY A 260 13.12 11.06 -9.29
C GLY A 260 13.04 12.57 -9.05
N GLY A 261 12.16 13.28 -9.75
CA GLY A 261 11.93 14.71 -9.54
C GLY A 261 11.20 15.00 -8.23
N GLU A 262 11.43 16.17 -7.63
CA GLU A 262 10.80 16.59 -6.37
C GLU A 262 9.82 17.76 -6.57
N LEU A 263 8.58 17.56 -6.12
CA LEU A 263 7.58 18.61 -5.93
C LEU A 263 7.57 19.02 -4.46
N CYS A 264 8.09 20.20 -4.14
CA CYS A 264 8.11 20.70 -2.77
C CYS A 264 7.13 21.84 -2.55
N VAL A 265 6.35 21.78 -1.46
CA VAL A 265 5.47 22.85 -1.00
C VAL A 265 6.15 23.61 0.13
N GLU A 266 6.32 24.93 0.00
CA GLU A 266 6.86 25.79 1.06
C GLU A 266 5.74 26.32 1.94
N VAL A 267 5.79 26.03 3.24
CA VAL A 267 4.75 26.34 4.22
C VAL A 267 5.39 27.01 5.45
N ARG A 268 4.71 27.98 6.07
CA ARG A 268 5.14 28.54 7.36
C ARG A 268 5.19 27.46 8.44
N ASP A 269 6.20 27.54 9.31
CA ASP A 269 6.41 26.59 10.41
C ASP A 269 5.28 26.60 11.45
N THR A 270 4.41 27.62 11.42
CA THR A 270 3.17 27.69 12.22
C THR A 270 2.05 26.81 11.67
N THR A 271 2.27 26.05 10.61
CA THR A 271 1.25 25.24 9.92
C THR A 271 1.81 23.88 9.56
N SER A 272 1.19 22.82 10.04
CA SER A 272 1.56 21.44 9.70
C SER A 272 0.91 20.98 8.40
N LEU A 273 1.39 19.85 7.86
CA LEU A 273 0.73 19.19 6.73
C LEU A 273 -0.67 18.71 7.08
N ASP A 274 -0.94 18.24 8.30
CA ASP A 274 -2.30 17.86 8.75
C ASP A 274 -3.31 19.00 8.62
N GLN A 275 -2.86 20.23 8.87
CA GLN A 275 -3.72 21.41 8.77
C GLN A 275 -3.91 21.84 7.32
N LEU A 276 -2.84 21.76 6.53
CA LEU A 276 -2.81 22.21 5.15
C LEU A 276 -3.50 21.22 4.20
N CYS A 277 -3.19 19.94 4.29
CA CYS A 277 -3.67 18.92 3.38
C CYS A 277 -5.02 18.37 3.83
N LEU A 278 -5.94 18.25 2.88
CA LEU A 278 -7.25 17.67 3.12
C LEU A 278 -7.22 16.17 2.77
N GLY A 279 -8.00 15.40 3.50
CA GLY A 279 -8.11 13.96 3.29
C GLY A 279 -8.57 13.25 4.55
N PRO A 280 -8.88 11.94 4.43
CA PRO A 280 -9.27 11.12 5.57
C PRO A 280 -8.08 10.67 6.44
N TYR A 281 -6.86 10.69 5.90
CA TYR A 281 -5.68 10.23 6.61
C TYR A 281 -4.85 11.40 7.15
N PRO A 282 -4.34 11.31 8.39
CA PRO A 282 -3.41 12.28 8.93
C PRO A 282 -2.11 12.26 8.11
N ASN A 283 -1.43 13.39 8.16
CA ASN A 283 -0.14 13.69 7.59
C ASN A 283 0.01 13.20 6.15
N THR A 284 -1.08 13.29 5.38
CA THR A 284 -1.15 12.79 4.02
C THR A 284 -1.72 13.88 3.12
N CYS A 285 -1.06 14.12 1.99
CA CYS A 285 -1.54 15.04 0.97
C CYS A 285 -2.03 14.26 -0.23
N TYR A 286 -3.19 14.64 -0.77
CA TYR A 286 -3.67 14.08 -2.04
C TYR A 286 -3.20 14.95 -3.18
N ILE A 287 -2.40 14.36 -4.08
CA ILE A 287 -1.76 15.06 -5.17
C ILE A 287 -2.21 14.46 -6.50
N SER A 288 -2.80 15.28 -7.34
CA SER A 288 -3.20 14.92 -8.70
C SER A 288 -2.19 15.41 -9.71
N LEU A 289 -1.71 14.50 -10.56
CA LEU A 289 -0.69 14.77 -11.57
C LEU A 289 -1.31 14.86 -12.96
N PHE A 290 -1.09 15.96 -13.67
CA PHE A 290 -1.77 16.24 -14.93
C PHE A 290 -0.82 16.10 -16.13
N ASN A 291 -1.31 15.40 -17.15
CA ASN A 291 -0.67 15.37 -18.45
C ASN A 291 -0.87 16.69 -19.24
N ASP A 292 -0.17 16.79 -20.36
CA ASP A 292 -0.15 17.93 -21.29
C ASP A 292 -1.53 18.49 -21.67
N ASN A 293 -2.45 17.62 -22.06
CA ASN A 293 -3.81 17.99 -22.45
C ASN A 293 -4.78 18.10 -21.26
N ARG A 294 -4.31 17.82 -20.03
CA ARG A 294 -5.05 17.88 -18.76
C ARG A 294 -6.29 16.98 -18.70
N SER A 295 -6.41 16.01 -19.62
CA SER A 295 -7.50 15.05 -19.63
C SER A 295 -7.26 13.88 -18.66
N CYS A 296 -6.02 13.71 -18.19
CA CYS A 296 -5.60 12.67 -17.26
C CYS A 296 -5.04 13.33 -16.01
N CYS A 297 -5.52 12.89 -14.85
CA CYS A 297 -5.21 13.51 -13.57
C CYS A 297 -5.25 12.50 -12.41
N PRO A 298 -4.52 11.38 -12.50
CA PRO A 298 -4.49 10.41 -11.41
C PRO A 298 -4.12 11.07 -10.09
N THR A 299 -4.84 10.68 -9.03
CA THR A 299 -4.66 11.22 -7.68
C THR A 299 -3.97 10.17 -6.80
N TYR A 300 -2.91 10.59 -6.14
CA TYR A 300 -2.12 9.75 -5.26
C TYR A 300 -2.08 10.34 -3.85
N PRO A 301 -2.23 9.52 -2.80
CA PRO A 301 -1.84 9.92 -1.47
C PRO A 301 -0.32 10.03 -1.40
N ALA A 302 0.16 11.07 -0.74
CA ALA A 302 1.56 11.37 -0.56
C ALA A 302 1.81 11.56 0.94
N LEU A 303 2.67 10.72 1.51
CA LEU A 303 2.92 10.71 2.95
C LEU A 303 3.78 11.92 3.35
N GLY A 304 3.43 12.54 4.47
CA GLY A 304 4.25 13.57 5.11
C GLY A 304 5.47 12.97 5.81
N PRO A 305 6.36 13.81 6.36
CA PRO A 305 7.60 13.37 7.01
C PRO A 305 7.39 12.71 8.38
N ASP A 306 6.24 12.95 9.02
CA ASP A 306 5.92 12.50 10.38
C ASP A 306 4.74 11.50 10.37
N TYR A 307 4.55 10.77 9.25
CA TYR A 307 3.53 9.71 9.12
C TYR A 307 4.08 8.43 9.77
#